data_AF-A0A2S2PSV7-F1
#
_entry.id   AF-A0A2S2PSV7-F1
#
_cell.length_a   1.000
_cell.length_b   1.000
_cell.length_c   1.000
_cell.angle_alpha   90.00
_cell.angle_beta   90.00
_cell.angle_gamma   90.00
#
_symmetry.space_group_name_H-M   'P 1'
#
loop_
_entity.id
_entity.type
_entity.pdbx_description
1 polymer ?
#
loop_
_entity_poly.entity_id
_entity_poly.type
_entity_poly.pdbx_seq_one_letter_code
_entity_poly.pdbx_strand_id
1 'polypeptide(L)'
;MDMVQSSGFLEISSSANRKIVWHYAKNINNVQIYSKFLQSLKPELIKILKNSIQKHAIKFNFKLEATYNRPNVLNTSENRAFKTTAIEMFHDSNIADIIERAYLKLLNEKDEYSGRGSGFTLESIDGLLLAVYKYSPMSGSSYIKLPVCIEWKRGTINPQNADQKCFMYAILARHVTGSTVCRIEGNNYKQHEDKYNFKDITFPTPLSDISKFERNNLNVSVNVYGIEKKFQPPKKYPTYEVYPLRVVEEEKTNHFDLLLITDGDNSHYVYISNFSRLIRSQKTRHNGRAVFCKRCFTNFDNQNLKFKMYGQTALDQHKLVCGMHKPILPDMPKEGDCIEFKLWKNTVRHPFVIYADFESLLVKTGESMGKNTTIIHKHEALSYGFLVKVSDNVPVELLEEYEIPTGPVLYRGDDDHKDVAKHFIEAIVGVSRKIENLMKTNIPLTMTKNQEKTHQACTECNLCKCSLAGGDKVMDHDHLTGK
;
A
#
# COMPACT_ATOMS: atom_id res chain seq x y z
N MET A 1 34.62 22.93 6.82
CA MET A 1 34.84 21.58 6.25
C MET A 1 34.16 21.58 4.91
N ASP A 2 34.95 21.85 3.88
CA ASP A 2 34.50 21.94 2.50
C ASP A 2 34.03 20.57 2.01
N MET A 3 32.71 20.44 1.83
CA MET A 3 32.12 19.27 1.20
C MET A 3 32.41 19.34 -0.30
N VAL A 4 33.19 18.38 -0.78
CA VAL A 4 33.47 18.12 -2.20
C VAL A 4 32.17 18.19 -3.00
N GLN A 5 32.07 19.19 -3.88
CA GLN A 5 31.01 19.28 -4.90
C GLN A 5 31.25 18.21 -5.98
N SER A 6 30.91 16.95 -5.69
CA SER A 6 30.83 15.93 -6.75
C SER A 6 29.47 16.05 -7.44
N SER A 7 29.50 16.27 -8.77
CA SER A 7 28.32 16.11 -9.60
C SER A 7 28.04 14.61 -9.73
N GLY A 8 27.00 14.13 -9.02
CA GLY A 8 26.55 12.76 -9.16
C GLY A 8 25.75 12.19 -8.00
N PHE A 9 25.56 10.87 -8.03
CA PHE A 9 24.82 10.12 -7.02
C PHE A 9 25.71 9.75 -5.84
N LEU A 10 25.31 10.21 -4.65
CA LEU A 10 25.94 9.84 -3.39
C LEU A 10 25.08 8.81 -2.66
N GLU A 11 25.68 7.75 -2.13
CA GLU A 11 24.98 6.84 -1.22
C GLU A 11 24.64 7.58 0.08
N ILE A 12 23.35 7.75 0.36
CA ILE A 12 22.88 8.52 1.52
C ILE A 12 22.54 7.62 2.71
N SER A 13 22.10 6.38 2.46
CA SER A 13 21.77 5.42 3.50
C SER A 13 21.66 4.01 2.94
N SER A 14 21.74 3.02 3.83
CA SER A 14 21.41 1.63 3.54
C SER A 14 20.62 1.02 4.68
N SER A 15 19.79 0.02 4.39
CA SER A 15 18.92 -0.62 5.39
C SER A 15 18.85 -2.13 5.20
N ALA A 16 18.45 -2.84 6.26
CA ALA A 16 18.25 -4.30 6.28
C ALA A 16 19.46 -5.10 5.75
N ASN A 17 20.64 -4.94 6.35
CA ASN A 17 21.91 -5.51 5.88
C ASN A 17 22.23 -5.17 4.40
N ARG A 18 22.07 -3.90 4.03
CA ARG A 18 22.28 -3.39 2.66
C ARG A 18 21.40 -4.05 1.58
N LYS A 19 20.27 -4.65 1.98
CA LYS A 19 19.24 -5.09 1.01
C LYS A 19 18.60 -3.91 0.28
N ILE A 20 18.61 -2.74 0.89
CA ILE A 20 18.17 -1.48 0.27
C ILE A 20 19.31 -0.50 0.37
N VAL A 21 19.68 0.09 -0.76
CA VAL A 21 20.69 1.15 -0.85
C VAL A 21 20.05 2.36 -1.52
N TRP A 22 20.17 3.51 -0.87
CA TRP A 22 19.60 4.76 -1.35
C TRP A 22 20.72 5.66 -1.86
N HIS A 23 20.57 6.13 -3.09
CA HIS A 23 21.45 7.11 -3.71
C HIS A 23 20.68 8.40 -3.98
N TYR A 24 21.33 9.54 -3.76
CA TYR A 24 20.75 10.85 -4.04
C TYR A 24 21.69 11.67 -4.91
N ALA A 25 21.16 12.23 -5.99
CA ALA A 25 21.83 13.21 -6.81
C ALA A 25 21.17 14.57 -6.63
N LYS A 26 21.88 15.51 -5.98
CA LYS A 26 21.42 16.88 -5.79
C LYS A 26 21.60 17.69 -7.08
N ASN A 27 20.66 18.56 -7.40
CA ASN A 27 20.78 19.46 -8.54
C ASN A 27 21.68 20.66 -8.22
N ILE A 28 23.00 20.45 -8.19
CA ILE A 28 23.99 21.49 -7.86
C ILE A 28 24.04 22.59 -8.93
N ASN A 29 23.72 22.25 -10.18
CA ASN A 29 23.80 23.15 -11.33
C ASN A 29 22.52 23.98 -11.54
N ASN A 30 21.55 23.93 -10.61
CA ASN A 30 20.27 24.63 -10.71
C ASN A 30 19.58 24.45 -12.07
N VAL A 31 19.63 23.23 -12.62
CA VAL A 31 18.97 22.93 -13.89
C VAL A 31 17.46 23.06 -13.70
N GLN A 32 16.83 23.96 -14.45
CA GLN A 32 15.39 24.23 -14.35
C GLN A 32 14.53 23.33 -15.25
N ILE A 33 15.17 22.55 -16.14
CA ILE A 33 14.48 21.68 -17.09
C ILE A 33 14.65 20.23 -16.64
N TYR A 34 13.54 19.59 -16.25
CA TYR A 34 13.51 18.20 -15.79
C TYR A 34 14.19 17.23 -16.75
N SER A 35 13.88 17.29 -18.05
CA SER A 35 14.47 16.38 -19.04
C SER A 35 15.98 16.55 -19.14
N LYS A 36 16.50 17.78 -19.10
CA LYS A 36 17.96 18.03 -19.10
C LYS A 36 18.63 17.53 -17.83
N PHE A 37 18.00 17.73 -16.67
CA PHE A 37 18.50 17.23 -15.39
C PHE A 37 18.56 15.70 -15.38
N LEU A 38 17.47 15.02 -15.74
CA LEU A 38 17.41 13.55 -15.79
C LEU A 38 18.41 12.96 -16.80
N GLN A 39 18.56 13.59 -17.97
CA GLN A 39 19.52 13.14 -18.98
C GLN A 39 20.97 13.34 -18.54
N SER A 40 21.29 14.42 -17.80
CA SER A 40 22.64 14.60 -17.24
C SER A 40 23.05 13.50 -16.27
N LEU A 41 22.08 12.90 -15.56
CA LEU A 41 22.30 11.84 -14.58
C LEU A 41 22.33 10.43 -15.18
N LYS A 42 21.86 10.28 -16.43
CA LYS A 42 21.70 8.97 -17.08
C LYS A 42 23.00 8.15 -17.18
N PRO A 43 24.16 8.71 -17.58
CA PRO A 43 25.40 7.93 -17.69
C PRO A 43 25.83 7.31 -16.36
N GLU A 44 25.68 8.04 -15.27
CA GLU A 44 26.07 7.59 -13.94
C GLU A 44 25.07 6.57 -13.37
N LEU A 45 23.77 6.76 -13.61
CA LEU A 45 22.75 5.77 -13.27
C LEU A 45 23.01 4.43 -13.96
N ILE A 46 23.37 4.46 -15.23
CA ILE A 46 23.74 3.24 -15.97
C ILE A 46 24.93 2.56 -15.29
N LYS A 47 25.93 3.32 -14.85
CA LYS A 47 27.10 2.78 -14.14
C LYS A 47 26.72 2.15 -12.80
N ILE A 48 25.92 2.82 -11.98
CA ILE A 48 25.46 2.32 -10.67
C ILE A 48 24.62 1.05 -10.84
N LEU A 49 23.65 1.07 -11.77
CA LEU A 49 22.78 -0.07 -12.00
C LEU A 49 23.56 -1.25 -12.59
N LYS A 50 24.49 -1.03 -13.54
CA LYS A 50 25.39 -2.08 -14.06
C LYS A 50 26.20 -2.74 -12.95
N ASN A 51 26.82 -1.94 -12.08
CA ASN A 51 27.63 -2.44 -10.98
C ASN A 51 26.80 -3.23 -9.95
N SER A 52 25.56 -2.82 -9.71
CA SER A 52 24.64 -3.52 -8.82
C SER A 52 24.13 -4.84 -9.43
N ILE A 53 23.83 -4.85 -10.73
CA ILE A 53 23.34 -6.04 -11.47
C ILE A 53 24.41 -7.12 -11.60
N GLN A 54 25.70 -6.73 -11.74
CA GLN A 54 26.81 -7.69 -11.78
C GLN A 54 26.87 -8.60 -10.54
N LYS A 55 26.32 -8.15 -9.40
CA LYS A 55 26.35 -8.91 -8.15
C LYS A 55 25.09 -9.77 -7.96
N HIS A 56 23.93 -9.29 -8.39
CA HIS A 56 22.63 -9.97 -8.26
C HIS A 56 21.57 -9.20 -9.07
N ALA A 57 20.44 -9.84 -9.39
CA ALA A 57 19.30 -9.13 -9.95
C ALA A 57 18.79 -8.05 -8.96
N ILE A 58 18.26 -6.95 -9.49
CA ILE A 58 17.84 -5.81 -8.66
C ILE A 58 16.42 -5.39 -8.99
N LYS A 59 15.77 -4.76 -8.01
CA LYS A 59 14.65 -3.86 -8.25
C LYS A 59 15.16 -2.44 -8.02
N PHE A 60 14.61 -1.47 -8.72
CA PHE A 60 14.91 -0.08 -8.42
C PHE A 60 13.68 0.80 -8.63
N ASN A 61 13.65 1.95 -7.97
CA ASN A 61 12.69 3.00 -8.26
C ASN A 61 13.33 4.38 -8.15
N PHE A 62 12.65 5.35 -8.74
CA PHE A 62 13.03 6.75 -8.67
C PHE A 62 12.03 7.54 -7.84
N LYS A 63 12.54 8.55 -7.14
CA LYS A 63 11.76 9.63 -6.52
C LYS A 63 12.43 10.96 -6.90
N LEU A 64 11.77 11.73 -7.74
CA LEU A 64 12.22 13.04 -8.19
C LEU A 64 11.61 14.11 -7.28
N GLU A 65 12.45 14.88 -6.60
CA GLU A 65 12.04 15.93 -5.67
C GLU A 65 12.22 17.30 -6.31
N ALA A 66 11.21 18.15 -6.16
CA ALA A 66 11.22 19.51 -6.65
C ALA A 66 10.37 20.41 -5.75
N THR A 67 10.84 21.64 -5.56
CA THR A 67 10.14 22.67 -4.82
C THR A 67 9.34 23.52 -5.78
N TYR A 68 8.06 23.72 -5.45
CA TYR A 68 7.13 24.55 -6.19
C TYR A 68 6.68 25.70 -5.31
N ASN A 69 6.53 26.90 -5.89
CA ASN A 69 5.98 28.05 -5.19
C ASN A 69 4.81 28.63 -5.99
N ARG A 70 4.04 29.52 -5.36
CA ARG A 70 3.10 30.38 -6.09
C ARG A 70 3.79 31.69 -6.39
N PRO A 71 3.87 32.11 -7.67
CA PRO A 71 4.43 33.41 -8.01
C PRO A 71 3.75 34.52 -7.21
N ASN A 72 4.53 35.44 -6.66
CA ASN A 72 4.04 36.63 -5.95
C ASN A 72 3.30 36.38 -4.62
N VAL A 73 3.41 35.17 -4.03
CA VAL A 73 2.92 34.89 -2.67
C VAL A 73 4.07 34.41 -1.80
N LEU A 74 4.42 35.21 -0.78
CA LEU A 74 5.49 34.89 0.17
C LEU A 74 5.16 33.61 0.95
N ASN A 75 6.19 32.79 1.21
CA ASN A 75 6.12 31.54 2.01
C ASN A 75 5.19 30.44 1.46
N THR A 76 5.09 30.30 0.14
CA THR A 76 4.28 29.24 -0.51
C THR A 76 5.11 28.09 -1.08
N SER A 77 6.41 28.01 -0.77
CA SER A 77 7.28 26.94 -1.24
C SER A 77 6.85 25.60 -0.63
N GLU A 78 6.37 24.70 -1.49
CA GLU A 78 5.99 23.35 -1.16
C GLU A 78 6.87 22.34 -1.88
N ASN A 79 7.40 21.38 -1.12
CA ASN A 79 8.15 20.27 -1.70
C ASN A 79 7.19 19.23 -2.30
N ARG A 80 7.45 18.84 -3.55
CA ARG A 80 6.70 17.81 -4.27
C ARG A 80 7.64 16.72 -4.74
N ALA A 81 7.14 15.48 -4.69
CA ALA A 81 7.89 14.31 -5.10
C ALA A 81 7.09 13.45 -6.08
N PHE A 82 7.70 13.15 -7.23
CA PHE A 82 7.16 12.25 -8.27
C PHE A 82 7.90 10.92 -8.19
N LYS A 83 7.20 9.79 -8.32
CA LYS A 83 7.77 8.47 -7.99
C LYS A 83 7.40 7.40 -8.99
N THR A 84 8.36 6.53 -9.30
CA THR A 84 8.07 5.30 -10.05
C THR A 84 7.72 4.16 -9.09
N THR A 85 6.95 3.20 -9.59
CA THR A 85 6.88 1.86 -8.97
C THR A 85 8.24 1.18 -9.05
N ALA A 86 8.48 0.15 -8.22
CA ALA A 86 9.68 -0.67 -8.32
C ALA A 86 9.72 -1.43 -9.65
N ILE A 87 10.82 -1.31 -10.39
CA ILE A 87 11.06 -1.93 -11.69
C ILE A 87 12.13 -3.00 -11.52
N GLU A 88 11.87 -4.19 -12.05
CA GLU A 88 12.81 -5.33 -12.05
C GLU A 88 13.88 -5.16 -13.13
N MET A 89 15.12 -5.50 -12.78
CA MET A 89 16.25 -5.46 -13.72
C MET A 89 17.14 -6.70 -13.54
N PHE A 90 17.42 -7.36 -14.67
CA PHE A 90 18.20 -8.59 -14.77
C PHE A 90 19.49 -8.35 -15.57
N HIS A 91 20.38 -9.35 -15.61
CA HIS A 91 21.70 -9.24 -16.26
C HIS A 91 21.62 -8.99 -17.78
N ASP A 92 20.58 -9.50 -18.43
CA ASP A 92 20.30 -9.39 -19.87
C ASP A 92 19.37 -8.20 -20.22
N SER A 93 18.93 -7.44 -19.23
CA SER A 93 17.99 -6.34 -19.44
C SER A 93 18.65 -5.15 -20.15
N ASN A 94 17.95 -4.53 -21.10
CA ASN A 94 18.39 -3.26 -21.68
C ASN A 94 18.18 -2.11 -20.67
N ILE A 95 19.23 -1.83 -19.90
CA ILE A 95 19.25 -0.83 -18.83
C ILE A 95 18.86 0.56 -19.35
N ALA A 96 19.35 0.95 -20.54
CA ALA A 96 19.12 2.28 -21.09
C ALA A 96 17.63 2.49 -21.42
N ASP A 97 16.98 1.51 -22.05
CA ASP A 97 15.57 1.57 -22.39
C ASP A 97 14.67 1.55 -21.15
N ILE A 98 15.06 0.80 -20.13
CA ILE A 98 14.33 0.74 -18.86
C ILE A 98 14.38 2.09 -18.14
N ILE A 99 15.54 2.74 -18.09
CA ILE A 99 15.68 4.07 -17.50
C ILE A 99 14.84 5.09 -18.27
N GLU A 100 14.88 5.08 -19.61
CA GLU A 100 14.07 6.00 -20.43
C GLU A 100 12.57 5.83 -20.17
N ARG A 101 12.08 4.60 -20.12
CA ARG A 101 10.67 4.34 -19.76
C ARG A 101 10.32 4.82 -18.35
N ALA A 102 11.25 4.70 -17.40
CA ALA A 102 11.06 5.20 -16.05
C ALA A 102 11.04 6.74 -16.00
N TYR A 103 11.88 7.41 -16.78
CA TYR A 103 11.88 8.87 -16.93
C TYR A 103 10.60 9.39 -17.56
N LEU A 104 10.10 8.75 -18.61
CA LEU A 104 8.81 9.11 -19.22
C LEU A 104 7.67 9.02 -18.21
N LYS A 105 7.66 8.01 -17.32
CA LYS A 105 6.66 7.91 -16.25
C LYS A 105 6.75 9.06 -15.25
N LEU A 106 7.95 9.44 -14.83
CA LEU A 106 8.15 10.59 -13.93
C LEU A 106 7.68 11.90 -14.55
N LEU A 107 8.00 12.11 -15.84
CA LEU A 107 7.60 13.30 -16.57
C LEU A 107 6.07 13.36 -16.73
N ASN A 108 5.42 12.23 -17.06
CA ASN A 108 3.96 12.16 -17.14
C ASN A 108 3.29 12.46 -15.79
N GLU A 109 3.78 11.89 -14.69
CA GLU A 109 3.23 12.16 -13.35
C GLU A 109 3.38 13.64 -12.96
N LYS A 110 4.51 14.25 -13.34
CA LYS A 110 4.75 15.69 -13.19
C LYS A 110 3.82 16.52 -14.07
N ASP A 111 3.61 16.15 -15.33
CA ASP A 111 2.72 16.86 -16.25
C ASP A 111 1.25 16.77 -15.80
N GLU A 112 0.81 15.61 -15.30
CA GLU A 112 -0.50 15.45 -14.66
C GLU A 112 -0.67 16.36 -13.44
N TYR A 113 0.38 16.50 -12.61
CA TYR A 113 0.36 17.41 -11.47
C TYR A 113 0.27 18.88 -11.92
N SER A 114 1.10 19.29 -12.89
CA SER A 114 1.05 20.63 -13.48
C SER A 114 -0.29 20.91 -14.19
N GLY A 115 -0.94 19.88 -14.75
CA GLY A 115 -2.22 19.98 -15.44
C GLY A 115 -3.44 20.19 -14.54
N ARG A 116 -3.30 20.10 -13.21
CA ARG A 116 -4.42 20.28 -12.25
C ARG A 116 -4.69 21.74 -11.86
N GLY A 117 -4.02 22.71 -12.46
CA GLY A 117 -4.38 24.14 -12.35
C GLY A 117 -4.17 24.77 -10.96
N SER A 118 -3.29 24.21 -10.12
CA SER A 118 -3.11 24.62 -8.71
C SER A 118 -2.36 25.95 -8.50
N GLY A 119 -1.95 26.63 -9.57
CA GLY A 119 -1.21 27.91 -9.53
C GLY A 119 0.24 27.82 -9.08
N PHE A 120 0.77 26.60 -8.89
CA PHE A 120 2.14 26.36 -8.47
C PHE A 120 3.09 26.30 -9.67
N THR A 121 4.13 27.13 -9.64
CA THR A 121 5.23 27.12 -10.58
C THR A 121 6.45 26.43 -9.99
N LEU A 122 7.27 25.83 -10.86
CA LEU A 122 8.53 25.24 -10.44
C LEU A 122 9.46 26.34 -9.92
N GLU A 123 9.94 26.18 -8.68
CA GLU A 123 10.96 27.06 -8.08
C GLU A 123 12.35 26.44 -8.28
N SER A 124 12.50 25.16 -7.90
CA SER A 124 13.74 24.41 -8.08
C SER A 124 13.48 22.93 -8.25
N ILE A 125 14.31 22.27 -9.06
CA ILE A 125 14.47 20.81 -8.99
C ILE A 125 15.50 20.54 -7.89
N ASP A 126 15.13 19.80 -6.86
CA ASP A 126 16.00 19.61 -5.69
C ASP A 126 16.98 18.45 -5.95
N GLY A 127 16.49 17.34 -6.50
CA GLY A 127 17.32 16.19 -6.83
C GLY A 127 16.55 14.95 -7.24
N LEU A 128 17.30 13.91 -7.59
CA LEU A 128 16.78 12.59 -7.92
C LEU A 128 17.27 11.57 -6.89
N LEU A 129 16.33 10.87 -6.27
CA LEU A 129 16.59 9.78 -5.35
C LEU A 129 16.37 8.44 -6.06
N LEU A 130 17.39 7.60 -6.04
CA LEU A 130 17.38 6.23 -6.55
C LEU A 130 17.38 5.27 -5.37
N ALA A 131 16.38 4.40 -5.27
CA ALA A 131 16.46 3.24 -4.38
C ALA A 131 16.80 2.00 -5.20
N VAL A 132 17.84 1.29 -4.77
CA VAL A 132 18.20 -0.02 -5.32
C VAL A 132 17.91 -1.07 -4.26
N TYR A 133 17.09 -2.05 -4.64
CA TYR A 133 16.72 -3.18 -3.81
C TYR A 133 17.45 -4.41 -4.34
N LYS A 134 18.10 -5.16 -3.44
CA LYS A 134 18.52 -6.53 -3.74
C LYS A 134 17.26 -7.33 -4.08
N TYR A 135 17.17 -7.82 -5.32
CA TYR A 135 16.04 -8.60 -5.78
C TYR A 135 16.50 -10.01 -6.09
N SER A 136 16.06 -10.94 -5.26
CA SER A 136 16.18 -12.36 -5.58
C SER A 136 14.85 -12.72 -6.26
N PRO A 137 14.79 -12.76 -7.61
CA PRO A 137 13.59 -13.24 -8.28
C PRO A 137 13.23 -14.59 -7.69
N MET A 138 11.94 -14.80 -7.45
CA MET A 138 11.42 -16.08 -7.01
C MET A 138 11.50 -17.05 -8.21
N SER A 139 12.69 -17.58 -8.45
CA SER A 139 13.04 -18.45 -9.58
C SER A 139 13.62 -19.76 -9.07
N GLY A 140 12.99 -20.86 -9.41
CA GLY A 140 13.37 -22.18 -8.91
C GLY A 140 14.70 -22.66 -9.50
N SER A 141 15.71 -22.87 -8.66
CA SER A 141 17.07 -23.31 -8.94
C SER A 141 17.27 -24.80 -8.59
N SER A 142 18.27 -25.11 -7.76
CA SER A 142 18.65 -26.45 -7.34
C SER A 142 17.81 -26.94 -6.15
N TYR A 143 17.98 -28.21 -5.79
CA TYR A 143 17.26 -28.83 -4.69
C TYR A 143 17.42 -28.08 -3.36
N ILE A 144 16.28 -27.78 -2.74
CA ILE A 144 16.21 -27.28 -1.35
C ILE A 144 15.46 -28.32 -0.52
N LYS A 145 16.03 -28.68 0.63
CA LYS A 145 15.39 -29.62 1.57
C LYS A 145 14.14 -28.98 2.18
N LEU A 146 13.01 -29.67 2.10
CA LEU A 146 11.77 -29.22 2.71
C LEU A 146 11.89 -29.16 4.24
N PRO A 147 11.22 -28.19 4.89
CA PRO A 147 11.04 -28.24 6.33
C PRO A 147 10.32 -29.53 6.76
N VAL A 148 10.81 -30.15 7.82
CA VAL A 148 10.31 -31.45 8.34
C VAL A 148 8.79 -31.44 8.54
N CYS A 149 8.22 -30.35 9.05
CA CYS A 149 6.77 -30.23 9.27
C CYS A 149 5.94 -30.20 7.98
N ILE A 150 6.52 -29.81 6.85
CA ILE A 150 5.87 -29.85 5.53
C ILE A 150 6.04 -31.25 4.93
N GLU A 151 7.24 -31.81 5.00
CA GLU A 151 7.55 -33.16 4.52
C GLU A 151 6.68 -34.23 5.20
N TRP A 152 6.49 -34.16 6.52
CA TRP A 152 5.66 -35.09 7.28
C TRP A 152 4.19 -35.08 6.90
N LYS A 153 3.70 -34.00 6.28
CA LYS A 153 2.33 -33.98 5.76
C LYS A 153 2.15 -34.96 4.62
N ARG A 154 3.23 -35.38 3.93
CA ARG A 154 3.18 -36.31 2.77
C ARG A 154 2.19 -35.83 1.69
N GLY A 155 2.16 -34.52 1.45
CA GLY A 155 1.32 -33.85 0.45
C GLY A 155 2.12 -33.21 -0.68
N THR A 156 3.43 -33.43 -0.71
CA THR A 156 4.37 -32.86 -1.68
C THR A 156 5.33 -33.93 -2.21
N ILE A 157 5.83 -33.73 -3.43
CA ILE A 157 6.94 -34.48 -4.04
C ILE A 157 8.02 -33.45 -4.34
N ASN A 158 9.22 -33.67 -3.82
CA ASN A 158 10.36 -32.74 -3.91
C ASN A 158 11.47 -33.37 -4.77
N PRO A 159 11.50 -33.14 -6.09
CA PRO A 159 12.52 -33.70 -6.97
C PRO A 159 13.92 -33.16 -6.64
N GLN A 160 14.88 -34.06 -6.43
CA GLN A 160 16.26 -33.74 -6.10
C GLN A 160 17.06 -33.42 -7.37
N ASN A 161 17.07 -32.14 -7.76
CA ASN A 161 17.85 -31.67 -8.91
C ASN A 161 19.16 -30.96 -8.53
N ALA A 162 20.19 -31.18 -9.33
CA ALA A 162 21.47 -30.47 -9.24
C ALA A 162 21.57 -29.30 -10.25
N ASP A 163 20.68 -29.26 -11.25
CA ASP A 163 20.63 -28.22 -12.28
C ASP A 163 19.68 -27.07 -11.87
N GLN A 164 19.33 -26.19 -12.83
CA GLN A 164 18.41 -25.07 -12.64
C GLN A 164 16.99 -25.36 -13.16
N LYS A 165 16.62 -26.64 -13.34
CA LYS A 165 15.37 -27.06 -14.01
C LYS A 165 14.29 -27.55 -13.05
N CYS A 166 14.29 -27.14 -11.78
CA CYS A 166 13.33 -27.67 -10.81
C CYS A 166 11.86 -27.42 -11.18
N PHE A 167 11.53 -26.34 -11.91
CA PHE A 167 10.17 -26.12 -12.41
C PHE A 167 9.72 -27.27 -13.34
N MET A 168 10.58 -27.64 -14.30
CA MET A 168 10.33 -28.76 -15.20
C MET A 168 10.10 -30.04 -14.41
N TYR A 169 11.01 -30.38 -13.48
CA TYR A 169 10.87 -31.59 -12.68
C TYR A 169 9.63 -31.57 -11.78
N ALA A 170 9.24 -30.42 -11.22
CA ALA A 170 8.02 -30.30 -10.42
C ALA A 170 6.75 -30.56 -11.26
N ILE A 171 6.71 -30.12 -12.52
CA ILE A 171 5.62 -30.44 -13.44
C ILE A 171 5.62 -31.95 -13.79
N LEU A 172 6.80 -32.50 -14.09
CA LEU A 172 6.94 -33.91 -14.48
C LEU A 172 6.65 -34.87 -13.32
N ALA A 173 6.87 -34.45 -12.07
CA ALA A 173 6.66 -35.25 -10.87
C ALA A 173 5.23 -35.80 -10.74
N ARG A 174 4.22 -35.18 -11.39
CA ARG A 174 2.85 -35.71 -11.45
C ARG A 174 2.78 -37.09 -12.10
N HIS A 175 3.65 -37.37 -13.06
CA HIS A 175 3.63 -38.59 -13.86
C HIS A 175 4.55 -39.69 -13.32
N VAL A 176 5.43 -39.35 -12.39
CA VAL A 176 6.39 -40.31 -11.85
C VAL A 176 5.73 -41.13 -10.75
N THR A 177 5.84 -42.45 -10.86
CA THR A 177 5.29 -43.41 -9.90
C THR A 177 6.40 -44.28 -9.31
N GLY A 178 6.28 -44.66 -8.03
CA GLY A 178 7.20 -45.59 -7.37
C GLY A 178 7.77 -45.08 -6.04
N SER A 179 8.73 -45.82 -5.48
CA SER A 179 9.39 -45.47 -4.20
C SER A 179 10.47 -44.39 -4.36
N THR A 180 10.92 -44.11 -5.58
CA THR A 180 12.01 -43.17 -5.90
C THR A 180 11.51 -41.89 -6.57
N VAL A 181 10.27 -41.46 -6.32
CA VAL A 181 9.67 -40.26 -6.95
C VAL A 181 10.47 -38.97 -6.71
N CYS A 182 11.23 -38.87 -5.62
CA CYS A 182 12.06 -37.70 -5.35
C CYS A 182 13.43 -37.74 -6.07
N ARG A 183 13.85 -38.89 -6.61
CA ARG A 183 15.16 -39.03 -7.29
C ARG A 183 15.00 -38.84 -8.78
N ILE A 184 15.80 -37.94 -9.34
CA ILE A 184 15.78 -37.64 -10.79
C ILE A 184 16.70 -38.59 -11.56
N GLU A 185 17.65 -39.23 -10.87
CA GLU A 185 18.57 -40.22 -11.42
C GLU A 185 17.80 -41.40 -12.04
N GLY A 186 18.04 -41.65 -13.34
CA GLY A 186 17.40 -42.71 -14.12
C GLY A 186 16.51 -42.21 -15.26
N ASN A 187 15.76 -43.12 -15.89
CA ASN A 187 14.84 -42.80 -17.00
C ASN A 187 13.44 -42.36 -16.54
N ASN A 188 13.17 -42.29 -15.24
CA ASN A 188 11.84 -42.04 -14.68
C ASN A 188 11.25 -40.66 -15.04
N TYR A 189 12.08 -39.62 -15.02
CA TYR A 189 11.68 -38.27 -15.43
C TYR A 189 11.85 -38.04 -16.93
N LYS A 190 12.93 -38.58 -17.52
CA LYS A 190 13.26 -38.43 -18.95
C LYS A 190 12.14 -38.90 -19.88
N GLN A 191 11.49 -40.01 -19.58
CA GLN A 191 10.35 -40.54 -20.35
C GLN A 191 9.11 -39.64 -20.36
N HIS A 192 9.09 -38.55 -19.58
CA HIS A 192 7.96 -37.64 -19.49
C HIS A 192 8.29 -36.23 -20.01
N GLU A 193 9.54 -35.95 -20.39
CA GLU A 193 9.97 -34.62 -20.85
C GLU A 193 9.15 -34.12 -22.05
N ASP A 194 8.83 -35.01 -22.99
CA ASP A 194 8.06 -34.67 -24.21
C ASP A 194 6.56 -34.44 -23.97
N LYS A 195 6.05 -34.65 -22.74
CA LYS A 195 4.62 -34.45 -22.44
C LYS A 195 4.21 -32.97 -22.41
N TYR A 196 5.16 -32.06 -22.20
CA TYR A 196 4.89 -30.63 -22.10
C TYR A 196 5.92 -29.81 -22.88
N ASN A 197 5.45 -28.70 -23.44
CA ASN A 197 6.29 -27.78 -24.17
C ASN A 197 6.91 -26.75 -23.22
N PHE A 198 8.21 -26.89 -22.95
CA PHE A 198 9.02 -25.96 -22.15
C PHE A 198 9.82 -24.97 -23.01
N LYS A 199 9.42 -24.71 -24.27
CA LYS A 199 10.03 -23.63 -25.09
C LYS A 199 9.73 -22.25 -24.48
N ASP A 200 10.60 -21.28 -24.77
CA ASP A 200 10.46 -19.86 -24.39
C ASP A 200 10.40 -19.54 -22.89
N ILE A 201 10.66 -20.53 -22.03
CA ILE A 201 10.87 -20.31 -20.60
C ILE A 201 12.35 -20.24 -20.28
N THR A 202 12.69 -19.39 -19.32
CA THR A 202 14.04 -19.34 -18.78
C THR A 202 14.22 -20.35 -17.64
N PHE A 203 15.45 -20.79 -17.43
CA PHE A 203 15.84 -21.62 -16.30
C PHE A 203 16.97 -20.91 -15.55
N PRO A 204 16.84 -20.66 -14.23
CA PRO A 204 15.73 -20.99 -13.34
C PRO A 204 14.42 -20.23 -13.68
N THR A 205 13.27 -20.92 -13.65
CA THR A 205 12.01 -20.34 -14.16
C THR A 205 11.40 -19.33 -13.20
N PRO A 206 11.31 -18.04 -13.55
CA PRO A 206 10.64 -17.03 -12.73
C PRO A 206 9.12 -17.21 -12.78
N LEU A 207 8.41 -16.74 -11.75
CA LEU A 207 6.94 -16.77 -11.72
C LEU A 207 6.26 -16.14 -12.95
N SER A 208 6.89 -15.11 -13.55
CA SER A 208 6.41 -14.44 -14.76
C SER A 208 6.40 -15.35 -16.00
N ASP A 209 7.34 -16.30 -16.08
CA ASP A 209 7.47 -17.22 -17.21
C ASP A 209 6.47 -18.39 -17.15
N ILE A 210 5.82 -18.62 -16.01
CA ILE A 210 4.77 -19.64 -15.90
C ILE A 210 3.61 -19.33 -16.84
N SER A 211 3.29 -18.05 -17.04
CA SER A 211 2.28 -17.64 -18.03
C SER A 211 2.72 -17.95 -19.47
N LYS A 212 4.04 -18.00 -19.77
CA LYS A 212 4.55 -18.46 -21.06
C LYS A 212 4.36 -19.97 -21.21
N PHE A 213 4.69 -20.73 -20.15
CA PHE A 213 4.48 -22.18 -20.12
C PHE A 213 3.00 -22.56 -20.33
N GLU A 214 2.05 -21.88 -19.67
CA GLU A 214 0.61 -22.11 -19.86
C GLU A 214 0.12 -21.74 -21.26
N ARG A 215 0.70 -20.71 -21.89
CA ARG A 215 0.41 -20.37 -23.30
C ARG A 215 0.92 -21.43 -24.26
N ASN A 216 2.07 -22.03 -23.97
CA ASN A 216 2.66 -23.10 -24.77
C ASN A 216 1.95 -24.44 -24.57
N ASN A 217 1.13 -24.58 -23.53
CA ASN A 217 0.39 -25.78 -23.18
C ASN A 217 -1.09 -25.44 -22.88
N LEU A 218 -1.92 -25.31 -23.91
CA LEU A 218 -3.27 -24.73 -23.83
C LEU A 218 -4.19 -25.34 -22.75
N ASN A 219 -4.05 -26.63 -22.45
CA ASN A 219 -4.87 -27.34 -21.46
C ASN A 219 -4.26 -27.36 -20.05
N VAL A 220 -3.18 -26.60 -19.82
CA VAL A 220 -2.43 -26.56 -18.55
C VAL A 220 -2.70 -25.27 -17.79
N SER A 221 -2.78 -25.39 -16.47
CA SER A 221 -2.84 -24.27 -15.53
C SER A 221 -2.02 -24.58 -14.28
N VAL A 222 -1.39 -23.56 -13.69
CA VAL A 222 -0.44 -23.74 -12.60
C VAL A 222 -0.71 -22.74 -11.48
N ASN A 223 -1.01 -23.25 -10.29
CA ASN A 223 -0.97 -22.48 -9.05
C ASN A 223 0.40 -22.58 -8.41
N VAL A 224 0.82 -21.50 -7.75
CA VAL A 224 2.04 -21.46 -6.95
C VAL A 224 1.74 -20.91 -5.57
N TYR A 225 2.25 -21.59 -4.55
CA TYR A 225 2.13 -21.22 -3.14
C TYR A 225 3.52 -21.03 -2.52
N GLY A 226 3.64 -20.08 -1.60
CA GLY A 226 4.86 -19.85 -0.82
C GLY A 226 4.75 -20.48 0.57
N ILE A 227 5.87 -20.53 1.28
CA ILE A 227 5.90 -20.86 2.71
C ILE A 227 6.50 -19.71 3.51
N GLU A 228 5.88 -19.38 4.63
CA GLU A 228 6.37 -18.40 5.60
C GLU A 228 6.71 -19.10 6.91
N LYS A 229 7.89 -18.78 7.45
CA LYS A 229 8.34 -19.29 8.74
C LYS A 229 7.78 -18.43 9.86
N LYS A 230 6.89 -18.99 10.68
CA LYS A 230 6.35 -18.34 11.88
C LYS A 230 7.00 -18.87 13.15
N PHE A 231 7.41 -17.94 14.00
CA PHE A 231 7.82 -18.20 15.38
C PHE A 231 6.65 -17.84 16.29
N GLN A 232 5.97 -18.85 16.85
CA GLN A 232 4.89 -18.64 17.81
C GLN A 232 5.33 -19.17 19.18
N PRO A 233 5.54 -18.31 20.20
CA PRO A 233 5.53 -18.75 21.58
C PRO A 233 4.16 -19.39 21.86
N PRO A 234 4.04 -20.58 22.49
CA PRO A 234 5.02 -21.33 23.29
C PRO A 234 5.75 -22.48 22.54
N LYS A 235 5.68 -22.56 21.20
CA LYS A 235 6.24 -23.69 20.46
C LYS A 235 7.77 -23.62 20.39
N LYS A 236 8.44 -24.67 20.86
CA LYS A 236 9.91 -24.85 20.84
C LYS A 236 10.50 -24.90 19.41
N TYR A 237 9.68 -25.16 18.39
CA TYR A 237 10.10 -25.30 16.99
C TYR A 237 9.31 -24.37 16.05
N PRO A 238 9.94 -23.83 15.00
CA PRO A 238 9.27 -22.96 14.03
C PRO A 238 8.18 -23.72 13.27
N THR A 239 7.05 -23.05 13.03
CA THR A 239 5.97 -23.57 12.18
C THR A 239 6.02 -22.90 10.82
N TYR A 240 5.60 -23.61 9.78
CA TYR A 240 5.53 -23.07 8.42
C TYR A 240 4.09 -22.95 7.98
N GLU A 241 3.72 -21.76 7.51
CA GLU A 241 2.41 -21.49 6.94
C GLU A 241 2.52 -21.31 5.43
N VAL A 242 1.68 -22.05 4.70
CA VAL A 242 1.53 -21.92 3.25
C VAL A 242 0.66 -20.70 2.97
N TYR A 243 0.94 -19.97 1.89
CA TYR A 243 0.13 -18.85 1.40
C TYR A 243 0.13 -18.81 -0.14
N PRO A 244 -0.93 -18.28 -0.78
CA PRO A 244 -1.00 -18.18 -2.24
C PRO A 244 -0.02 -17.12 -2.79
N LEU A 245 0.76 -17.47 -3.81
CA LEU A 245 1.60 -16.53 -4.59
C LEU A 245 0.97 -16.22 -5.94
N ARG A 246 0.45 -17.24 -6.62
CA ARG A 246 -0.21 -17.17 -7.93
C ARG A 246 -1.30 -18.23 -7.95
N VAL A 247 -2.55 -17.82 -8.12
CA VAL A 247 -3.68 -18.75 -8.27
C VAL A 247 -4.44 -18.37 -9.52
N VAL A 248 -4.69 -19.34 -10.39
CA VAL A 248 -5.45 -19.12 -11.63
C VAL A 248 -6.94 -18.90 -11.32
N GLU A 249 -7.63 -18.17 -12.19
CA GLU A 249 -9.09 -17.99 -12.05
C GLU A 249 -9.85 -19.28 -12.35
N GLU A 250 -9.46 -20.00 -13.41
CA GLU A 250 -10.03 -21.28 -13.78
C GLU A 250 -8.95 -22.37 -13.88
N GLU A 251 -9.19 -23.47 -13.18
CA GLU A 251 -8.36 -24.68 -13.27
C GLU A 251 -8.69 -25.43 -14.56
N LYS A 252 -7.69 -25.59 -15.43
CA LYS A 252 -7.81 -26.39 -16.66
C LYS A 252 -7.67 -27.89 -16.35
N THR A 253 -7.98 -28.73 -17.33
CA THR A 253 -7.94 -30.21 -17.20
C THR A 253 -6.60 -30.72 -16.68
N ASN A 254 -5.47 -30.14 -17.11
CA ASN A 254 -4.15 -30.43 -16.58
C ASN A 254 -3.70 -29.33 -15.60
N HIS A 255 -4.27 -29.35 -14.41
CA HIS A 255 -3.92 -28.42 -13.35
C HIS A 255 -2.76 -28.91 -12.48
N PHE A 256 -1.89 -27.99 -12.07
CA PHE A 256 -0.76 -28.24 -11.16
C PHE A 256 -0.76 -27.25 -10.01
N ASP A 257 -0.59 -27.77 -8.80
CA ASP A 257 -0.31 -26.97 -7.61
C ASP A 257 1.19 -27.14 -7.28
N LEU A 258 1.93 -26.03 -7.24
CA LEU A 258 3.36 -26.00 -6.92
C LEU A 258 3.61 -25.24 -5.62
N LEU A 259 4.58 -25.71 -4.84
CA LEU A 259 5.10 -25.02 -3.67
C LEU A 259 6.47 -24.44 -4.02
N LEU A 260 6.63 -23.13 -3.82
CA LEU A 260 7.89 -22.43 -4.00
C LEU A 260 8.54 -22.21 -2.63
N ILE A 261 9.70 -22.83 -2.45
CA ILE A 261 10.50 -22.69 -1.23
C ILE A 261 11.72 -21.85 -1.52
N THR A 262 12.14 -21.03 -0.57
CA THR A 262 13.28 -20.11 -0.70
C THR A 262 14.27 -20.34 0.42
N ASP A 263 15.56 -20.46 0.08
CA ASP A 263 16.67 -20.50 1.03
C ASP A 263 17.76 -19.52 0.59
N GLY A 264 17.86 -18.39 1.31
CA GLY A 264 18.72 -17.28 0.91
C GLY A 264 18.30 -16.68 -0.45
N ASP A 265 19.22 -16.75 -1.42
CA ASP A 265 19.00 -16.28 -2.80
C ASP A 265 18.52 -17.39 -3.74
N ASN A 266 18.47 -18.64 -3.27
CA ASN A 266 17.98 -19.78 -4.03
C ASN A 266 16.49 -19.98 -3.77
N SER A 267 15.77 -20.47 -4.77
CA SER A 267 14.41 -20.95 -4.58
C SER A 267 14.20 -22.28 -5.29
N HIS A 268 13.14 -23.02 -5.01
CA HIS A 268 12.94 -24.35 -5.58
C HIS A 268 11.46 -24.66 -5.71
N TYR A 269 11.04 -25.21 -6.84
CA TYR A 269 9.66 -25.64 -7.07
C TYR A 269 9.49 -27.09 -6.66
N VAL A 270 8.47 -27.33 -5.85
CA VAL A 270 8.07 -28.62 -5.34
C VAL A 270 6.66 -28.90 -5.82
N TYR A 271 6.39 -30.13 -6.25
CA TYR A 271 5.04 -30.51 -6.67
C TYR A 271 4.15 -30.76 -5.44
N ILE A 272 2.94 -30.19 -5.42
CA ILE A 272 1.94 -30.46 -4.39
C ILE A 272 1.04 -31.59 -4.89
N SER A 273 1.32 -32.81 -4.43
CA SER A 273 0.54 -34.00 -4.80
C SER A 273 -0.80 -34.08 -4.10
N ASN A 274 -0.95 -33.44 -2.93
CA ASN A 274 -2.23 -33.36 -2.21
C ASN A 274 -2.35 -32.04 -1.45
N PHE A 275 -3.08 -31.10 -2.05
CA PHE A 275 -3.28 -29.76 -1.50
C PHE A 275 -3.95 -29.79 -0.12
N SER A 276 -5.08 -30.50 0.02
CA SER A 276 -5.81 -30.60 1.30
C SER A 276 -4.93 -31.08 2.43
N ARG A 277 -4.07 -32.07 2.19
CA ARG A 277 -3.15 -32.62 3.19
C ARG A 277 -2.07 -31.62 3.62
N LEU A 278 -1.58 -30.81 2.67
CA LEU A 278 -0.59 -29.77 2.91
C LEU A 278 -1.14 -28.65 3.81
N ILE A 279 -2.36 -28.19 3.58
CA ILE A 279 -2.90 -27.01 4.27
C ILE A 279 -3.75 -27.32 5.50
N ARG A 280 -4.25 -28.55 5.64
CA ARG A 280 -5.20 -28.92 6.72
C ARG A 280 -4.76 -28.48 8.10
N SER A 281 -3.53 -28.81 8.51
CA SER A 281 -3.04 -28.52 9.86
C SER A 281 -2.92 -27.02 10.15
N GLN A 282 -2.91 -26.16 9.13
CA GLN A 282 -2.94 -24.71 9.28
C GLN A 282 -4.36 -24.21 9.59
N LYS A 283 -5.39 -24.90 9.07
CA LYS A 283 -6.77 -24.40 9.07
C LYS A 283 -7.70 -25.13 10.03
N THR A 284 -7.46 -26.41 10.33
CA THR A 284 -8.35 -27.18 11.19
C THR A 284 -7.62 -28.30 11.91
N ARG A 285 -8.05 -28.57 13.15
CA ARG A 285 -7.64 -29.74 13.93
C ARG A 285 -8.53 -30.97 13.67
N HIS A 286 -9.59 -30.80 12.88
CA HIS A 286 -10.56 -31.86 12.61
C HIS A 286 -9.98 -32.94 11.68
N ASN A 287 -10.28 -34.22 12.00
CA ASN A 287 -9.74 -35.41 11.34
C ASN A 287 -10.61 -35.99 10.21
N GLY A 288 -11.83 -35.49 9.98
CA GLY A 288 -12.68 -35.88 8.84
C GLY A 288 -12.34 -35.19 7.50
N ARG A 289 -12.83 -35.75 6.38
CA ARG A 289 -12.58 -35.22 5.02
C ARG A 289 -13.08 -33.77 4.91
N ALA A 290 -12.22 -32.90 4.39
CA ALA A 290 -12.54 -31.51 4.10
C ALA A 290 -11.95 -31.11 2.74
N VAL A 291 -12.69 -30.30 2.01
CA VAL A 291 -12.23 -29.63 0.79
C VAL A 291 -11.89 -28.19 1.12
N PHE A 292 -10.97 -27.60 0.36
CA PHE A 292 -10.45 -26.28 0.65
C PHE A 292 -10.48 -25.42 -0.61
N CYS A 293 -10.84 -24.15 -0.43
CA CYS A 293 -10.65 -23.16 -1.48
C CYS A 293 -9.15 -22.88 -1.67
N LYS A 294 -8.64 -23.07 -2.88
CA LYS A 294 -7.24 -22.82 -3.22
C LYS A 294 -6.84 -21.33 -3.19
N ARG A 295 -7.82 -20.42 -3.25
CA ARG A 295 -7.59 -18.95 -3.24
C ARG A 295 -7.50 -18.38 -1.82
N CYS A 296 -8.37 -18.83 -0.90
CA CYS A 296 -8.48 -18.26 0.45
C CYS A 296 -8.27 -19.26 1.61
N PHE A 297 -8.14 -20.54 1.29
CA PHE A 297 -7.95 -21.66 2.22
C PHE A 297 -9.11 -21.86 3.20
N THR A 298 -10.28 -21.24 2.95
CA THR A 298 -11.51 -21.60 3.64
C THR A 298 -11.80 -23.08 3.42
N ASN A 299 -12.14 -23.77 4.51
CA ASN A 299 -12.41 -25.19 4.51
C ASN A 299 -13.91 -25.46 4.54
N PHE A 300 -14.32 -26.53 3.88
CA PHE A 300 -15.67 -27.06 3.88
C PHE A 300 -15.56 -28.53 4.26
N ASP A 301 -16.03 -28.86 5.46
CA ASP A 301 -16.16 -30.24 5.92
C ASP A 301 -17.21 -30.98 5.07
N ASN A 302 -17.13 -32.31 5.03
CA ASN A 302 -18.16 -33.14 4.40
C ASN A 302 -19.30 -33.51 5.37
N GLN A 303 -19.42 -32.84 6.52
CA GLN A 303 -20.47 -33.18 7.48
C GLN A 303 -21.79 -32.58 7.02
N ASN A 304 -22.81 -33.41 6.87
CA ASN A 304 -24.14 -32.93 6.50
C ASN A 304 -24.78 -32.22 7.70
N LEU A 305 -24.66 -30.89 7.72
CA LEU A 305 -25.24 -30.02 8.75
C LEU A 305 -26.54 -29.41 8.20
N LYS A 306 -27.63 -29.53 8.96
CA LYS A 306 -29.01 -29.16 8.54
C LYS A 306 -29.14 -27.74 7.97
N PHE A 307 -28.27 -26.82 8.35
CA PHE A 307 -28.31 -25.40 7.97
C PHE A 307 -27.02 -24.88 7.33
N LYS A 308 -26.08 -25.76 6.95
CA LYS A 308 -24.80 -25.36 6.38
C LYS A 308 -24.44 -26.24 5.19
N MET A 309 -24.15 -25.63 4.06
CA MET A 309 -23.63 -26.37 2.91
C MET A 309 -22.27 -26.98 3.23
N TYR A 310 -22.06 -28.18 2.72
CA TYR A 310 -20.88 -29.00 3.00
C TYR A 310 -20.20 -29.48 1.71
N GLY A 311 -18.95 -29.89 1.83
CA GLY A 311 -18.15 -30.51 0.78
C GLY A 311 -18.00 -29.66 -0.49
N GLN A 312 -18.04 -30.34 -1.64
CA GLN A 312 -17.75 -29.73 -2.94
C GLN A 312 -18.79 -28.67 -3.33
N THR A 313 -20.07 -28.92 -3.08
CA THR A 313 -21.15 -27.97 -3.39
C THR A 313 -20.97 -26.64 -2.66
N ALA A 314 -20.57 -26.69 -1.39
CA ALA A 314 -20.28 -25.48 -0.61
C ALA A 314 -19.07 -24.71 -1.17
N LEU A 315 -18.03 -25.44 -1.59
CA LEU A 315 -16.87 -24.86 -2.23
C LEU A 315 -17.23 -24.18 -3.56
N ASP A 316 -18.07 -24.80 -4.38
CA ASP A 316 -18.48 -24.26 -5.68
C ASP A 316 -19.28 -22.96 -5.51
N GLN A 317 -20.19 -22.91 -4.55
CA GLN A 317 -20.88 -21.66 -4.20
C GLN A 317 -19.93 -20.59 -3.66
N HIS A 318 -18.99 -20.99 -2.79
CA HIS A 318 -17.99 -20.07 -2.27
C HIS A 318 -17.12 -19.48 -3.37
N LYS A 319 -16.77 -20.26 -4.41
CA LYS A 319 -15.97 -19.77 -5.55
C LYS A 319 -16.65 -18.63 -6.32
N LEU A 320 -17.99 -18.62 -6.41
CA LEU A 320 -18.74 -17.53 -7.06
C LEU A 320 -18.48 -16.16 -6.41
N VAL A 321 -18.34 -16.13 -5.08
CA VAL A 321 -18.07 -14.91 -4.33
C VAL A 321 -16.57 -14.67 -4.18
N CYS A 322 -15.81 -15.71 -3.85
CA CYS A 322 -14.36 -15.61 -3.61
C CYS A 322 -13.57 -15.22 -4.88
N GLY A 323 -13.99 -15.69 -6.05
CA GLY A 323 -13.34 -15.41 -7.34
C GLY A 323 -13.25 -13.91 -7.67
N MET A 324 -14.20 -13.10 -7.21
CA MET A 324 -14.24 -11.65 -7.44
C MET A 324 -13.09 -10.89 -6.76
N HIS A 325 -12.46 -11.49 -5.75
CA HIS A 325 -11.41 -10.88 -4.95
C HIS A 325 -10.04 -11.43 -5.33
N LYS A 326 -8.95 -10.73 -5.00
CA LYS A 326 -7.59 -11.28 -5.17
C LYS A 326 -7.39 -12.50 -4.24
N PRO A 327 -6.60 -13.51 -4.62
CA PRO A 327 -6.21 -14.59 -3.72
C PRO A 327 -5.52 -14.02 -2.47
N ILE A 328 -6.03 -14.34 -1.29
CA ILE A 328 -5.54 -13.83 -0.01
C ILE A 328 -5.63 -14.91 1.05
N LEU A 329 -4.75 -14.90 2.04
CA LEU A 329 -4.92 -15.70 3.25
C LEU A 329 -5.58 -14.81 4.32
N PRO A 330 -6.91 -14.86 4.53
CA PRO A 330 -7.56 -14.03 5.53
C PRO A 330 -7.08 -14.44 6.93
N ASP A 331 -6.60 -13.46 7.69
CA ASP A 331 -6.28 -13.58 9.11
C ASP A 331 -7.44 -12.96 9.89
N MET A 332 -8.24 -13.82 10.52
CA MET A 332 -9.39 -13.37 11.32
C MET A 332 -8.94 -13.20 12.77
N PRO A 333 -9.46 -12.19 13.49
CA PRO A 333 -9.27 -12.09 14.93
C PRO A 333 -9.68 -13.40 15.62
N LYS A 334 -8.98 -13.75 16.70
CA LYS A 334 -9.35 -14.93 17.48
C LYS A 334 -10.70 -14.71 18.12
N GLU A 335 -11.38 -15.79 18.46
CA GLU A 335 -12.61 -15.72 19.23
C GLU A 335 -12.34 -15.00 20.57
N GLY A 336 -13.04 -13.89 20.80
CA GLY A 336 -12.84 -13.00 21.96
C GLY A 336 -11.91 -11.80 21.72
N ASP A 337 -11.20 -11.74 20.58
CA ASP A 337 -10.46 -10.53 20.23
C ASP A 337 -11.46 -9.41 19.86
N CYS A 338 -11.48 -8.36 20.67
CA CYS A 338 -12.33 -7.19 20.46
C CYS A 338 -11.49 -5.98 20.03
N ILE A 339 -12.07 -5.15 19.16
CA ILE A 339 -11.49 -3.84 18.82
C ILE A 339 -12.15 -2.81 19.74
N GLU A 340 -11.35 -2.04 20.46
CA GLU A 340 -11.81 -0.95 21.31
C GLU A 340 -11.54 0.41 20.65
N PHE A 341 -12.50 1.33 20.79
CA PHE A 341 -12.31 2.70 20.31
C PHE A 341 -11.51 3.52 21.33
N LYS A 342 -10.37 4.07 20.92
CA LYS A 342 -9.46 4.82 21.81
C LYS A 342 -9.52 6.34 21.63
N LEU A 343 -10.02 6.81 20.50
CA LEU A 343 -9.97 8.23 20.13
C LEU A 343 -11.24 8.97 20.55
N TRP A 344 -11.64 8.85 21.82
CA TRP A 344 -12.84 9.50 22.37
C TRP A 344 -12.87 11.02 22.13
N LYS A 345 -11.72 11.68 22.10
CA LYS A 345 -11.62 13.10 21.73
C LYS A 345 -12.23 13.44 20.36
N ASN A 346 -12.28 12.49 19.43
CA ASN A 346 -12.84 12.68 18.09
C ASN A 346 -14.37 12.48 18.05
N THR A 347 -15.00 12.06 19.15
CA THR A 347 -16.47 11.97 19.22
C THR A 347 -17.12 13.31 19.56
N VAL A 348 -16.33 14.26 20.05
CA VAL A 348 -16.79 15.62 20.35
C VAL A 348 -16.85 16.40 19.04
N ARG A 349 -18.04 16.90 18.68
CA ARG A 349 -18.20 17.79 17.53
C ARG A 349 -17.53 19.13 17.82
N HIS A 350 -16.87 19.71 16.81
CA HIS A 350 -16.34 21.06 16.94
C HIS A 350 -17.49 22.07 17.08
N PRO A 351 -17.41 23.01 18.05
CA PRO A 351 -18.49 23.97 18.30
C PRO A 351 -18.67 24.98 17.16
N PHE A 352 -17.62 25.22 16.36
CA PHE A 352 -17.63 26.14 15.25
C PHE A 352 -17.01 25.50 14.00
N VAL A 353 -17.65 25.71 12.85
CA VAL A 353 -17.13 25.35 11.53
C VAL A 353 -17.38 26.52 10.58
N ILE A 354 -16.36 26.93 9.82
CA ILE A 354 -16.51 28.00 8.82
C ILE A 354 -16.56 27.36 7.44
N TYR A 355 -17.65 27.59 6.72
CA TYR A 355 -17.78 27.27 5.31
C TYR A 355 -17.57 28.53 4.50
N ALA A 356 -16.71 28.49 3.49
CA ALA A 356 -16.41 29.65 2.66
C ALA A 356 -16.33 29.25 1.19
N ASP A 357 -16.72 30.16 0.32
CA ASP A 357 -16.62 30.02 -1.12
C ASP A 357 -16.30 31.37 -1.78
N PHE A 358 -15.73 31.31 -2.99
CA PHE A 358 -15.38 32.46 -3.80
C PHE A 358 -16.11 32.43 -5.14
N GLU A 359 -16.54 33.60 -5.57
CA GLU A 359 -16.91 33.82 -6.97
C GLU A 359 -15.76 34.50 -7.70
N SER A 360 -15.57 34.12 -8.96
CA SER A 360 -14.47 34.62 -9.77
C SER A 360 -14.95 35.21 -11.09
N LEU A 361 -14.31 36.29 -11.52
CA LEU A 361 -14.39 36.78 -12.88
C LEU A 361 -13.55 35.90 -13.79
N LEU A 362 -14.12 35.54 -14.94
CA LEU A 362 -13.42 34.84 -16.01
C LEU A 362 -12.80 35.86 -16.97
N VAL A 363 -11.63 36.37 -16.62
CA VAL A 363 -10.92 37.35 -17.45
C VAL A 363 -10.31 36.62 -18.64
N LYS A 364 -10.79 36.92 -19.86
CA LYS A 364 -10.26 36.33 -21.09
C LYS A 364 -8.78 36.64 -21.22
N THR A 365 -8.00 35.61 -21.53
CA THR A 365 -6.60 35.75 -21.88
C THR A 365 -6.29 34.96 -23.15
N GLY A 366 -5.21 35.31 -23.82
CA GLY A 366 -4.66 34.60 -25.00
C GLY A 366 -3.28 34.01 -24.73
N GLU A 367 -2.88 33.90 -23.47
CA GLU A 367 -1.55 33.42 -23.08
C GLU A 367 -1.36 31.95 -23.49
N SER A 368 -0.31 31.67 -24.25
CA SER A 368 0.08 30.32 -24.63
C SER A 368 0.90 29.65 -23.52
N MET A 369 0.43 28.51 -23.02
CA MET A 369 1.19 27.60 -22.15
C MET A 369 1.85 26.51 -23.00
N GLY A 370 3.05 26.80 -23.49
CA GLY A 370 3.77 25.89 -24.39
C GLY A 370 3.32 26.00 -25.85
N LYS A 371 3.58 24.96 -26.67
CA LYS A 371 3.34 25.01 -28.12
C LYS A 371 1.90 24.75 -28.56
N ASN A 372 1.13 24.01 -27.76
CA ASN A 372 -0.17 23.47 -28.17
C ASN A 372 -1.34 23.85 -27.25
N THR A 373 -1.11 24.63 -26.18
CA THR A 373 -2.14 24.96 -25.20
C THR A 373 -2.26 26.46 -25.04
N THR A 374 -3.48 26.98 -25.12
CA THR A 374 -3.81 28.40 -24.90
C THR A 374 -4.68 28.50 -23.66
N ILE A 375 -4.28 29.31 -22.68
CA ILE A 375 -5.13 29.67 -21.56
C ILE A 375 -6.25 30.56 -22.13
N ILE A 376 -7.50 30.19 -21.90
CA ILE A 376 -8.67 30.93 -22.39
C ILE A 376 -9.17 31.98 -21.38
N HIS A 377 -9.05 31.70 -20.08
CA HIS A 377 -9.50 32.58 -19.00
C HIS A 377 -8.57 32.47 -17.79
N LYS A 378 -8.34 33.59 -17.11
CA LYS A 378 -7.79 33.66 -15.76
C LYS A 378 -8.93 33.94 -14.78
N HIS A 379 -8.93 33.22 -13.66
CA HIS A 379 -9.93 33.39 -12.61
C HIS A 379 -9.42 34.43 -11.62
N GLU A 380 -10.07 35.58 -11.59
CA GLU A 380 -9.79 36.64 -10.61
C GLU A 380 -10.90 36.65 -9.57
N ALA A 381 -10.54 36.53 -8.28
CA ALA A 381 -11.53 36.53 -7.20
C ALA A 381 -12.28 37.87 -7.18
N LEU A 382 -13.62 37.81 -7.28
CA LEU A 382 -14.51 38.97 -7.32
C LEU A 382 -15.22 39.18 -5.99
N SER A 383 -15.69 38.10 -5.40
CA SER A 383 -16.42 38.12 -4.14
C SER A 383 -16.17 36.83 -3.38
N TYR A 384 -16.40 36.88 -2.07
CA TYR A 384 -16.48 35.69 -1.25
C TYR A 384 -17.73 35.72 -0.39
N GLY A 385 -18.17 34.53 0.01
CA GLY A 385 -19.14 34.35 1.06
C GLY A 385 -18.59 33.37 2.09
N PHE A 386 -18.79 33.64 3.38
CA PHE A 386 -18.57 32.63 4.40
C PHE A 386 -19.70 32.58 5.42
N LEU A 387 -19.92 31.40 5.98
CA LEU A 387 -20.90 31.12 7.01
C LEU A 387 -20.20 30.45 8.19
N VAL A 388 -20.37 31.02 9.38
CA VAL A 388 -19.97 30.39 10.63
C VAL A 388 -21.11 29.49 11.08
N LYS A 389 -20.97 28.18 10.88
CA LYS A 389 -21.91 27.20 11.40
C LYS A 389 -21.56 26.88 12.84
N VAL A 390 -22.45 27.26 13.75
CA VAL A 390 -22.35 27.02 15.18
C VAL A 390 -23.12 25.75 15.56
N SER A 391 -22.58 25.00 16.52
CA SER A 391 -23.26 23.87 17.17
C SER A 391 -24.44 24.35 18.02
N ASP A 392 -25.50 23.56 18.09
CA ASP A 392 -26.73 23.90 18.83
C ASP A 392 -26.50 24.09 20.35
N ASN A 393 -25.39 23.59 20.87
CA ASN A 393 -25.02 23.69 22.29
C ASN A 393 -24.39 25.03 22.67
N VAL A 394 -23.96 25.86 21.71
CA VAL A 394 -23.37 27.17 22.02
C VAL A 394 -24.49 28.15 22.33
N PRO A 395 -24.52 28.79 23.51
CA PRO A 395 -25.55 29.78 23.86
C PRO A 395 -25.56 30.96 22.89
N VAL A 396 -26.76 31.41 22.51
CA VAL A 396 -26.96 32.53 21.58
C VAL A 396 -26.45 33.83 22.19
N GLU A 397 -26.56 33.98 23.50
CA GLU A 397 -26.11 35.14 24.26
C GLU A 397 -24.59 35.34 24.12
N LEU A 398 -23.81 34.25 24.11
CA LEU A 398 -22.37 34.31 23.89
C LEU A 398 -22.03 34.65 22.44
N LEU A 399 -22.85 34.22 21.46
CA LEU A 399 -22.64 34.61 20.07
C LEU A 399 -22.86 36.10 19.86
N GLU A 400 -23.86 36.69 20.54
CA GLU A 400 -24.12 38.12 20.51
C GLU A 400 -23.04 38.92 21.24
N GLU A 401 -22.63 38.50 22.44
CA GLU A 401 -21.61 39.16 23.25
C GLU A 401 -20.26 39.25 22.53
N TYR A 402 -19.84 38.16 21.89
CA TYR A 402 -18.57 38.10 21.15
C TYR A 402 -18.72 38.51 19.68
N GLU A 403 -19.89 39.00 19.27
CA GLU A 403 -20.21 39.48 17.93
C GLU A 403 -19.83 38.46 16.83
N ILE A 404 -20.20 37.19 17.06
CA ILE A 404 -20.02 36.11 16.09
C ILE A 404 -21.11 36.23 15.01
N PRO A 405 -20.76 36.28 13.72
CA PRO A 405 -21.75 36.39 12.66
C PRO A 405 -22.58 35.10 12.59
N THR A 406 -23.90 35.24 12.72
CA THR A 406 -24.87 34.13 12.65
C THR A 406 -25.44 33.92 11.24
N GLY A 407 -25.32 34.92 10.37
CA GLY A 407 -25.70 34.87 8.96
C GLY A 407 -24.51 34.76 8.00
N PRO A 408 -24.77 34.60 6.69
CA PRO A 408 -23.71 34.62 5.69
C PRO A 408 -23.06 36.00 5.61
N VAL A 409 -21.74 36.04 5.71
CA VAL A 409 -20.93 37.23 5.49
C VAL A 409 -20.53 37.24 4.02
N LEU A 410 -21.01 38.25 3.30
CA LEU A 410 -20.76 38.42 1.87
C LEU A 410 -19.90 39.66 1.66
N TYR A 411 -18.90 39.54 0.79
CA TYR A 411 -18.07 40.66 0.38
C TYR A 411 -17.83 40.59 -1.12
N ARG A 412 -17.96 41.74 -1.79
CA ARG A 412 -17.66 41.91 -3.20
C ARG A 412 -16.64 43.03 -3.34
N GLY A 413 -15.54 42.75 -4.03
CA GLY A 413 -14.52 43.75 -4.33
C GLY A 413 -15.10 44.88 -5.18
N ASP A 414 -14.61 46.09 -4.94
CA ASP A 414 -14.88 47.28 -5.72
C ASP A 414 -13.60 47.81 -6.38
N ASP A 415 -13.68 48.92 -7.10
CA ASP A 415 -12.56 49.50 -7.84
C ASP A 415 -11.40 49.93 -6.93
N ASP A 416 -11.67 50.22 -5.65
CA ASP A 416 -10.67 50.63 -4.65
C ASP A 416 -10.10 49.42 -3.86
N HIS A 417 -10.81 48.28 -3.82
CA HIS A 417 -10.46 47.09 -3.03
C HIS A 417 -10.41 45.82 -3.88
N LYS A 418 -9.42 45.76 -4.78
CA LYS A 418 -9.27 44.66 -5.74
C LYS A 418 -8.73 43.35 -5.15
N ASP A 419 -8.10 43.38 -3.97
CA ASP A 419 -7.53 42.19 -3.33
C ASP A 419 -8.54 41.48 -2.42
N VAL A 420 -9.56 40.88 -3.06
CA VAL A 420 -10.65 40.16 -2.39
C VAL A 420 -10.14 38.99 -1.55
N ALA A 421 -9.06 38.33 -1.98
CA ALA A 421 -8.46 37.21 -1.27
C ALA A 421 -7.79 37.66 0.04
N LYS A 422 -7.08 38.79 0.03
CA LYS A 422 -6.51 39.36 1.25
C LYS A 422 -7.60 39.77 2.24
N HIS A 423 -8.64 40.47 1.77
CA HIS A 423 -9.75 40.87 2.61
C HIS A 423 -10.47 39.67 3.25
N PHE A 424 -10.62 38.56 2.51
CA PHE A 424 -11.15 37.32 3.05
C PHE A 424 -10.32 36.77 4.22
N ILE A 425 -9.00 36.72 4.08
CA ILE A 425 -8.11 36.23 5.14
C ILE A 425 -8.21 37.12 6.37
N GLU A 426 -8.22 38.44 6.21
CA GLU A 426 -8.40 39.39 7.31
C GLU A 426 -9.73 39.18 8.03
N ALA A 427 -10.83 38.98 7.27
CA ALA A 427 -12.15 38.72 7.82
C ALA A 427 -12.21 37.39 8.59
N ILE A 428 -11.68 36.29 8.02
CA ILE A 428 -11.65 34.98 8.70
C ILE A 428 -10.79 35.03 9.95
N VAL A 429 -9.63 35.68 9.92
CA VAL A 429 -8.75 35.82 11.09
C VAL A 429 -9.45 36.63 12.18
N GLY A 430 -10.17 37.70 11.80
CA GLY A 430 -10.98 38.49 12.73
C GLY A 430 -12.03 37.64 13.44
N VAL A 431 -12.82 36.88 12.67
CA VAL A 431 -13.83 35.95 13.23
C VAL A 431 -13.17 34.85 14.08
N SER A 432 -12.03 34.30 13.66
CA SER A 432 -11.33 33.25 14.40
C SER A 432 -10.85 33.73 15.76
N ARG A 433 -10.38 34.98 15.87
CA ARG A 433 -10.00 35.58 17.17
C ARG A 433 -11.21 35.77 18.08
N LYS A 434 -12.37 36.17 17.54
CA LYS A 434 -13.62 36.27 18.30
C LYS A 434 -14.03 34.90 18.84
N ILE A 435 -14.00 33.86 17.98
CA ILE A 435 -14.27 32.47 18.38
C ILE A 435 -13.28 32.01 19.46
N GLU A 436 -11.98 32.28 19.30
CA GLU A 436 -10.97 31.90 20.29
C GLU A 436 -11.25 32.53 21.67
N ASN A 437 -11.67 33.80 21.71
CA ASN A 437 -12.03 34.47 22.95
C ASN A 437 -13.29 33.89 23.59
N LEU A 438 -14.32 33.56 22.79
CA LEU A 438 -15.52 32.86 23.26
C LEU A 438 -15.17 31.47 23.82
N MET A 439 -14.28 30.73 23.16
CA MET A 439 -13.86 29.40 23.61
C MET A 439 -13.04 29.41 24.92
N LYS A 440 -12.59 30.59 25.38
CA LYS A 440 -11.94 30.76 26.70
C LYS A 440 -12.94 30.96 27.84
N THR A 441 -14.23 31.13 27.53
CA THR A 441 -15.30 31.23 28.53
C THR A 441 -15.37 29.94 29.35
N ASN A 442 -15.49 30.10 30.67
CA ASN A 442 -15.54 29.00 31.62
C ASN A 442 -16.72 29.19 32.58
N ILE A 443 -17.92 28.83 32.12
CA ILE A 443 -19.13 28.85 32.94
C ILE A 443 -19.05 27.72 33.95
N PRO A 444 -19.16 28.01 35.26
CA PRO A 444 -19.14 26.98 36.29
C PRO A 444 -20.25 25.94 36.11
N LEU A 445 -19.93 24.69 36.48
CA LEU A 445 -20.87 23.58 36.53
C LEU A 445 -22.16 23.95 37.28
N THR A 446 -23.28 23.76 36.60
CA THR A 446 -24.64 23.96 37.12
C THR A 446 -25.32 22.59 37.22
N MET A 447 -25.47 22.09 38.44
CA MET A 447 -26.07 20.79 38.72
C MET A 447 -27.32 20.87 39.58
N THR A 448 -28.30 20.03 39.26
CA THR A 448 -29.47 19.79 40.12
C THR A 448 -29.16 18.72 41.17
N LYS A 449 -29.86 18.78 42.31
CA LYS A 449 -29.73 17.76 43.38
C LYS A 449 -29.95 16.32 42.90
N ASN A 450 -30.75 16.12 41.85
CA ASN A 450 -30.96 14.80 41.26
C ASN A 450 -29.74 14.33 40.45
N GLN A 451 -29.11 15.21 39.66
CA GLN A 451 -27.87 14.88 38.94
C GLN A 451 -26.73 14.57 39.90
N GLU A 452 -26.65 15.26 41.05
CA GLU A 452 -25.65 14.95 42.10
C GLU A 452 -25.82 13.54 42.63
N LYS A 453 -27.06 13.13 42.93
CA LYS A 453 -27.35 11.76 43.36
C LYS A 453 -26.98 10.74 42.28
N THR A 454 -27.31 11.00 41.01
CA THR A 454 -26.94 10.13 39.89
C THR A 454 -25.42 10.00 39.74
N HIS A 455 -24.68 11.10 39.85
CA HIS A 455 -23.22 11.10 39.80
C HIS A 455 -22.61 10.30 40.97
N GLN A 456 -23.12 10.50 42.19
CA GLN A 456 -22.67 9.76 43.37
C GLN A 456 -22.95 8.26 43.26
N ALA A 457 -24.10 7.88 42.71
CA ALA A 457 -24.47 6.48 42.47
C ALA A 457 -23.72 5.83 41.30
N CYS A 458 -23.11 6.62 40.41
CA CYS A 458 -22.43 6.11 39.24
C CYS A 458 -21.17 5.31 39.61
N THR A 459 -21.07 4.06 39.15
CA THR A 459 -19.93 3.17 39.42
C THR A 459 -19.04 2.92 38.21
N GLU A 460 -19.42 3.42 37.03
CA GLU A 460 -18.71 3.20 35.77
C GLU A 460 -18.56 4.50 34.99
N CYS A 461 -17.42 4.69 34.31
CA CYS A 461 -17.22 5.84 33.44
C CYS A 461 -18.19 5.81 32.25
N ASN A 462 -18.88 6.90 31.94
CA ASN A 462 -19.81 6.94 30.82
C ASN A 462 -19.13 6.76 29.44
N LEU A 463 -17.85 7.13 29.32
CA LEU A 463 -17.09 7.01 28.08
C LEU A 463 -16.48 5.61 27.91
N CYS A 464 -15.54 5.23 28.77
CA CYS A 464 -14.79 3.97 28.62
C CYS A 464 -15.45 2.75 29.28
N LYS A 465 -16.55 2.94 30.04
CA LYS A 465 -17.25 1.88 30.79
C LYS A 465 -16.38 1.14 31.82
N CYS A 466 -15.19 1.67 32.14
CA CYS A 466 -14.37 1.12 33.22
C CYS A 466 -14.98 1.44 34.59
N SER A 467 -14.76 0.54 35.56
CA SER A 467 -15.17 0.73 36.95
C SER A 467 -14.45 1.92 37.57
N LEU A 468 -15.21 2.75 38.29
CA LEU A 468 -14.73 3.90 39.07
C LEU A 468 -14.46 3.52 40.53
N ALA A 469 -14.56 2.24 40.91
CA ALA A 469 -14.36 1.80 42.28
C ALA A 469 -12.92 2.07 42.74
N GLY A 470 -12.76 2.91 43.77
CA GLY A 470 -11.47 3.22 44.39
C GLY A 470 -10.65 4.34 43.70
N GLY A 471 -11.21 5.00 42.67
CA GLY A 471 -10.61 6.17 42.02
C GLY A 471 -11.40 7.46 42.24
N ASP A 472 -10.81 8.60 41.85
CA ASP A 472 -11.46 9.91 41.92
C ASP A 472 -12.56 10.02 40.85
N LYS A 473 -13.75 10.46 41.26
CA LYS A 473 -14.84 10.79 40.34
C LYS A 473 -14.70 12.24 39.90
N VAL A 474 -14.73 12.46 38.58
CA VAL A 474 -14.69 13.80 37.97
C VAL A 474 -16.03 14.09 37.31
N MET A 475 -16.50 15.34 37.44
CA MET A 475 -17.71 15.83 36.80
C MET A 475 -17.34 16.50 35.49
N ASP A 476 -17.56 15.80 34.38
CA ASP A 476 -17.46 16.37 33.04
C ASP A 476 -18.61 17.36 32.81
N HIS A 477 -18.30 18.55 32.28
CA HIS A 477 -19.30 19.56 31.94
C HIS A 477 -18.86 20.40 30.75
N ASP A 478 -19.82 21.02 30.07
CA ASP A 478 -19.55 21.94 28.97
C ASP A 478 -19.30 23.35 29.50
N HIS A 479 -18.07 23.86 29.32
CA HIS A 479 -17.66 25.19 29.79
C HIS A 479 -18.43 26.35 29.15
N LEU A 480 -19.13 26.13 28.02
CA LEU A 480 -19.96 27.15 27.39
C LEU A 480 -21.39 27.18 27.95
N THR A 481 -21.86 26.13 28.60
CA THR A 481 -23.25 26.05 29.10
C THR A 481 -23.37 25.78 30.60
N GLY A 482 -22.29 25.31 31.23
CA GLY A 482 -22.27 24.81 32.60
C GLY A 482 -23.00 23.47 32.81
N LYS A 483 -23.49 22.80 31.75
CA LYS A 483 -24.30 21.56 31.87
C LYS A 483 -23.48 20.28 31.93
#